data_AF-A0A2R9T1P8-F1
#
_entry.id   AF-A0A2R9T1P8-F1
#
_cell.length_a   1.000
_cell.length_b   1.000
_cell.length_c   1.000
_cell.angle_alpha   90.00
_cell.angle_beta   90.00
_cell.angle_gamma   90.00
#
_symmetry.space_group_name_H-M   'P 1'
#
loop_
_entity.id
_entity.type
_entity.pdbx_description
1 polymer ?
#
loop_
_entity_poly.entity_id
_entity_poly.type
_entity_poly.pdbx_seq_one_letter_code
_entity_poly.pdbx_strand_id
1 'polypeptide(L)'
;MNNVQLILTALILLILFGLINLMINYISRRDGEPHVPFRKKLWVIPLLSAFIIIPLELFAMLYAGWFPLPDPAGSGDTLAFDSNGVLLGFSLIVLIGFLIFESLIHPLVIALLRLLLRKDASIYIKQAVTIAFDTVLLYIVSLLIPAIPIGGWLQSLFIALFFHLIEWILIGVQTWVQQRKRARAESAG
;
A
#
# COMPACT_ATOMS: atom_id res chain seq x y z
N MET A 1 -20.50 3.20 14.57
CA MET A 1 -20.22 2.87 13.15
C MET A 1 -21.54 2.91 12.39
N ASN A 2 -21.63 3.69 11.31
CA ASN A 2 -22.81 3.69 10.45
C ASN A 2 -22.90 2.34 9.71
N ASN A 3 -24.10 1.80 9.46
CA ASN A 3 -24.32 0.54 8.73
C ASN A 3 -23.57 0.51 7.39
N VAL A 4 -23.48 1.66 6.69
CA VAL A 4 -22.73 1.80 5.45
C VAL A 4 -21.23 1.52 5.64
N GLN A 5 -20.63 2.01 6.73
CA GLN A 5 -19.21 1.78 7.03
C GLN A 5 -18.96 0.30 7.32
N LEU A 6 -19.83 -0.34 8.08
CA LEU A 6 -19.70 -1.78 8.40
C LEU A 6 -19.78 -2.63 7.12
N ILE A 7 -20.73 -2.32 6.23
CA ILE A 7 -20.86 -3.00 4.93
C ILE A 7 -19.61 -2.80 4.08
N LEU A 8 -19.10 -1.58 3.98
CA LEU A 8 -17.88 -1.28 3.25
C LEU A 8 -16.69 -2.06 3.82
N THR A 9 -16.44 -1.98 5.13
CA THR A 9 -15.36 -2.71 5.80
C THR A 9 -15.45 -4.22 5.55
N ALA A 10 -16.64 -4.80 5.67
CA ALA A 10 -16.85 -6.21 5.39
C ALA A 10 -16.55 -6.57 3.93
N LEU A 11 -16.99 -5.74 2.98
CA LEU A 11 -16.71 -5.93 1.56
C LEU A 11 -15.20 -5.89 1.26
N ILE A 12 -14.47 -4.99 1.89
CA ILE A 12 -13.03 -4.83 1.67
C ILE A 12 -12.26 -5.99 2.25
N LEU A 13 -12.58 -6.39 3.49
CA LEU A 13 -11.97 -7.57 4.09
C LEU A 13 -12.25 -8.81 3.25
N LEU A 14 -13.46 -8.94 2.70
CA LEU A 14 -13.82 -10.01 1.78
C LEU A 14 -12.94 -9.98 0.51
N ILE A 15 -12.77 -8.80 -0.11
CA ILE A 15 -11.91 -8.63 -1.29
C ILE A 15 -10.46 -8.96 -0.95
N LEU A 16 -9.91 -8.41 0.14
CA LEU A 16 -8.53 -8.64 0.57
C LEU A 16 -8.28 -10.12 0.87
N PHE A 17 -9.18 -10.76 1.60
CA PHE A 17 -9.09 -12.19 1.90
C PHE A 17 -9.19 -13.03 0.62
N GLY A 18 -10.07 -12.64 -0.30
CA GLY A 18 -10.21 -13.25 -1.62
C GLY A 18 -8.93 -13.16 -2.44
N LEU A 19 -8.31 -11.97 -2.50
CA LEU A 19 -7.06 -11.72 -3.21
C LEU A 19 -5.89 -12.51 -2.62
N ILE A 20 -5.74 -12.53 -1.30
CA ILE A 20 -4.70 -13.31 -0.62
C ILE A 20 -4.93 -14.81 -0.86
N ASN A 21 -6.17 -15.29 -0.78
CA ASN A 21 -6.49 -16.68 -1.10
C ASN A 21 -6.11 -17.02 -2.55
N LEU A 22 -6.47 -16.16 -3.50
CA LEU A 22 -6.12 -16.33 -4.91
C LEU A 22 -4.60 -16.36 -5.10
N MET A 23 -3.87 -15.44 -4.46
CA MET A 23 -2.41 -15.36 -4.51
C MET A 23 -1.75 -16.62 -3.94
N ILE A 24 -2.18 -17.12 -2.78
CA ILE A 24 -1.66 -18.37 -2.19
C ILE A 24 -1.87 -19.55 -3.13
N ASN A 25 -3.04 -19.66 -3.75
CA ASN A 25 -3.35 -20.74 -4.69
C ASN A 25 -2.56 -20.62 -5.98
N TYR A 26 -2.38 -19.40 -6.48
CA TYR A 26 -1.59 -19.12 -7.66
C TYR A 26 -0.11 -19.48 -7.44
N ILE A 27 0.48 -19.04 -6.32
CA ILE A 27 1.87 -19.34 -5.97
C ILE A 27 2.08 -20.86 -5.80
N SER A 28 1.19 -21.54 -5.07
CA SER A 28 1.26 -23.00 -4.92
C SER A 28 1.21 -23.73 -6.27
N ARG A 29 0.35 -23.30 -7.20
CA ARG A 29 0.30 -23.87 -8.56
C ARG A 29 1.56 -23.56 -9.37
N ARG A 30 2.05 -22.32 -9.33
CA ARG A 30 3.23 -21.87 -10.08
C ARG A 30 4.49 -22.62 -9.63
N ASP A 31 4.64 -22.84 -8.33
CA ASP A 31 5.83 -23.42 -7.73
C ASP A 31 5.75 -24.97 -7.63
N GLY A 32 4.67 -25.58 -8.13
CA GLY A 32 4.47 -27.04 -8.08
C GLY A 32 4.25 -27.60 -6.67
N GLU A 33 3.99 -26.73 -5.69
CA GLU A 33 3.78 -27.07 -4.29
C GLU A 33 2.36 -27.63 -4.06
N PRO A 34 2.18 -28.60 -3.14
CA PRO A 34 0.87 -29.15 -2.84
C PRO A 34 -0.10 -28.06 -2.37
N HIS A 35 -1.36 -28.20 -2.75
CA HIS A 35 -2.40 -27.23 -2.40
C HIS A 35 -2.46 -26.98 -0.90
N VAL A 36 -2.43 -25.69 -0.52
CA VAL A 36 -2.53 -25.30 0.89
C VAL A 36 -3.92 -25.71 1.42
N PRO A 37 -3.98 -26.59 2.44
CA PRO A 37 -5.24 -27.10 2.96
C PRO A 37 -6.08 -25.97 3.58
N PHE A 38 -7.41 -26.08 3.44
CA PHE A 38 -8.35 -25.05 3.90
C PHE A 38 -8.15 -24.66 5.38
N ARG A 39 -7.87 -25.64 6.25
CA ARG A 39 -7.58 -25.40 7.68
C ARG A 39 -6.39 -24.47 7.91
N LYS A 40 -5.35 -24.55 7.07
CA LYS A 40 -4.20 -23.62 7.15
C LYS A 40 -4.58 -22.25 6.61
N LYS A 41 -5.34 -22.19 5.51
CA LYS A 41 -5.83 -20.94 4.92
C LYS A 41 -6.65 -20.10 5.89
N LEU A 42 -7.47 -20.74 6.74
CA LEU A 42 -8.29 -20.05 7.76
C LEU A 42 -7.47 -19.16 8.72
N TRP A 43 -6.20 -19.51 8.99
CA TRP A 43 -5.32 -18.72 9.85
C TRP A 43 -4.33 -17.86 9.05
N VAL A 44 -3.81 -18.40 7.94
CA VAL A 44 -2.82 -17.70 7.11
C VAL A 44 -3.40 -16.48 6.42
N ILE A 45 -4.63 -16.55 5.90
CA ILE A 45 -5.25 -15.42 5.19
C ILE A 45 -5.49 -14.22 6.12
N PRO A 46 -6.13 -14.37 7.30
CA PRO A 46 -6.26 -13.26 8.24
C PRO A 46 -4.92 -12.71 8.71
N LEU A 47 -3.94 -13.60 8.95
CA LEU A 47 -2.60 -13.17 9.38
C LEU A 47 -1.91 -12.31 8.32
N LEU A 48 -1.89 -12.77 7.05
CA LEU A 48 -1.32 -11.99 5.94
C LEU A 48 -2.06 -10.68 5.71
N SER A 49 -3.38 -10.66 5.92
CA SER A 49 -4.18 -9.44 5.83
C SER A 49 -3.80 -8.46 6.95
N ALA A 50 -3.60 -8.96 8.17
CA ALA A 50 -3.18 -8.14 9.31
C ALA A 50 -1.82 -7.49 9.06
N PHE A 51 -0.89 -8.18 8.38
CA PHE A 51 0.39 -7.60 7.97
C PHE A 51 0.26 -6.42 6.99
N ILE A 52 -0.87 -6.28 6.31
CA ILE A 52 -1.17 -5.13 5.44
C ILE A 52 -1.93 -4.05 6.22
N ILE A 53 -2.98 -4.46 6.93
CA ILE A 53 -3.89 -3.54 7.63
C ILE A 53 -3.18 -2.84 8.79
N ILE A 54 -2.43 -3.56 9.63
CA ILE A 54 -1.83 -2.99 10.84
C ILE A 54 -0.86 -1.85 10.53
N PRO A 55 0.14 -2.00 9.62
CA PRO A 55 1.03 -0.89 9.27
C PRO A 55 0.27 0.31 8.70
N LEU A 56 -0.78 0.06 7.91
CA LEU A 56 -1.58 1.11 7.29
C LEU A 56 -2.39 1.89 8.34
N GLU A 57 -3.02 1.20 9.29
CA GLU A 57 -3.75 1.83 10.40
C GLU A 57 -2.80 2.60 11.34
N LEU A 58 -1.64 2.02 11.68
CA LEU A 58 -0.63 2.71 12.49
C LEU A 58 -0.13 3.98 11.80
N PHE A 59 0.08 3.93 10.48
CA PHE A 59 0.43 5.12 9.72
C PHE A 59 -0.69 6.15 9.69
N ALA A 60 -1.93 5.73 9.48
CA ALA A 60 -3.08 6.64 9.51
C ALA A 60 -3.18 7.36 10.86
N MET A 61 -2.95 6.66 11.97
CA MET A 61 -2.90 7.25 13.32
C MET A 61 -1.74 8.26 13.47
N LEU A 62 -0.52 7.89 13.05
CA LEU A 62 0.65 8.78 13.12
C LEU A 62 0.48 10.02 12.22
N TYR A 63 -0.03 9.81 11.01
CA TYR A 63 -0.34 10.87 10.05
C TYR A 63 -1.37 11.85 10.62
N ALA A 64 -2.46 11.35 11.21
CA ALA A 64 -3.46 12.19 11.87
C ALA A 64 -2.85 13.01 13.03
N GLY A 65 -1.92 12.42 13.79
CA GLY A 65 -1.21 13.12 14.86
C GLY A 65 -0.28 14.24 14.37
N TRP A 66 0.35 14.08 13.20
CA TRP A 66 1.27 15.07 12.63
C TRP A 66 0.59 16.11 11.74
N PHE A 67 -0.55 15.76 11.14
CA PHE A 67 -1.30 16.61 10.23
C PHE A 67 -2.77 16.71 10.67
N PRO A 68 -3.05 17.42 11.79
CA PRO A 68 -4.43 17.67 12.20
C PRO A 68 -5.15 18.47 11.12
N LEU A 69 -6.27 17.94 10.61
CA LEU A 69 -7.02 18.60 9.55
C LEU A 69 -8.02 19.59 10.14
N PRO A 70 -8.03 20.85 9.67
CA PRO A 70 -9.08 21.80 10.03
C PRO A 70 -10.42 21.36 9.42
N ASP A 71 -11.51 21.65 10.13
CA ASP A 71 -12.86 21.37 9.67
C ASP A 71 -13.15 22.02 8.31
N PRO A 72 -13.52 21.26 7.27
CA PRO A 72 -13.99 21.86 6.03
C PRO A 72 -15.35 22.59 6.20
N ALA A 73 -16.07 22.40 7.31
CA ALA A 73 -17.35 23.07 7.60
C ALA A 73 -17.23 24.41 8.36
N GLY A 74 -16.03 24.83 8.77
CA GLY A 74 -15.83 26.12 9.45
C GLY A 74 -16.33 26.18 10.90
N SER A 75 -16.67 25.04 11.52
CA SER A 75 -17.17 24.97 12.91
C SER A 75 -16.12 25.26 13.99
N GLY A 76 -14.83 25.37 13.63
CA GLY A 76 -13.74 25.45 14.60
C GLY A 76 -13.39 24.11 15.26
N ASP A 77 -14.17 23.05 15.00
CA ASP A 77 -13.86 21.69 15.40
C ASP A 77 -12.91 21.07 14.38
N THR A 78 -11.59 21.17 14.61
CA THR A 78 -10.59 20.33 13.92
C THR A 78 -11.19 18.95 13.71
N LEU A 79 -11.35 18.53 12.44
CA LEU A 79 -12.04 17.30 12.05
C LEU A 79 -11.84 16.28 13.15
N ALA A 80 -12.89 16.07 13.95
CA ALA A 80 -12.80 15.07 14.97
C ALA A 80 -12.65 13.77 14.19
N PHE A 81 -11.42 13.22 14.20
CA PHE A 81 -11.07 11.86 13.77
C PHE A 81 -11.82 10.81 14.63
N ASP A 82 -12.97 11.16 15.19
CA ASP A 82 -13.81 10.42 16.12
C ASP A 82 -14.76 9.45 15.39
N SER A 83 -14.81 9.51 14.06
CA SER A 83 -15.54 8.50 13.29
C SER A 83 -14.55 7.48 12.71
N ASN A 84 -14.55 6.27 13.28
CA ASN A 84 -13.82 5.09 12.78
C ASN A 84 -13.96 4.87 11.25
N GLY A 85 -14.98 5.43 10.60
CA GLY A 85 -15.16 5.32 9.16
C GLY A 85 -14.31 6.25 8.30
N VAL A 86 -13.77 7.36 8.83
CA VAL A 86 -12.87 8.24 8.07
C VAL A 86 -11.47 7.62 7.96
N LEU A 87 -10.98 6.99 9.04
CA LEU A 87 -9.71 6.25 9.04
C LEU A 87 -9.72 5.10 8.04
N LEU A 88 -10.78 4.28 8.06
CA LEU A 88 -10.95 3.20 7.10
C LEU A 88 -11.11 3.71 5.66
N GLY A 89 -11.92 4.75 5.44
CA GLY A 89 -12.14 5.38 4.13
C GLY A 89 -10.87 5.94 3.51
N PHE A 90 -10.02 6.58 4.30
CA PHE A 90 -8.73 7.08 3.86
C PHE A 90 -7.77 5.95 3.49
N SER A 91 -7.55 5.00 4.40
CA SER A 91 -6.71 3.81 4.19
C SER A 91 -7.10 3.05 2.91
N LEU A 92 -8.40 2.97 2.62
CA LEU A 92 -8.96 2.38 1.41
C LEU A 92 -8.60 3.08 0.11
N ILE A 93 -8.89 4.37 0.05
CA ILE A 93 -8.66 5.16 -1.16
C ILE A 93 -7.17 5.17 -1.48
N VAL A 94 -6.35 5.27 -0.44
CA VAL A 94 -4.90 5.21 -0.54
C VAL A 94 -4.44 3.83 -1.03
N LEU A 95 -4.98 2.73 -0.51
CA LEU A 95 -4.64 1.38 -0.97
C LEU A 95 -5.00 1.13 -2.44
N ILE A 96 -6.19 1.56 -2.87
CA ILE A 96 -6.63 1.45 -4.27
C ILE A 96 -5.75 2.30 -5.18
N GLY A 97 -5.45 3.55 -4.77
CA GLY A 97 -4.56 4.45 -5.50
C GLY A 97 -3.18 3.84 -5.68
N PHE A 98 -2.61 3.30 -4.60
CA PHE A 98 -1.32 2.62 -4.63
C PHE A 98 -1.31 1.44 -5.61
N LEU A 99 -2.35 0.60 -5.60
CA LEU A 99 -2.41 -0.57 -6.48
C LEU A 99 -2.44 -0.17 -7.97
N ILE A 100 -3.14 0.91 -8.30
CA ILE A 100 -3.19 1.46 -9.67
C ILE A 100 -1.82 2.06 -10.05
N PHE A 101 -1.20 2.81 -9.15
CA PHE A 101 0.07 3.47 -9.41
C PHE A 101 1.20 2.48 -9.66
N GLU A 102 1.33 1.48 -8.79
CA GLU A 102 2.35 0.43 -8.90
C GLU A 102 2.17 -0.39 -10.20
N SER A 103 0.92 -0.76 -10.53
CA SER A 103 0.66 -1.68 -11.64
C SER A 103 0.75 -1.03 -13.02
N LEU A 104 0.40 0.26 -13.13
CA LEU A 104 0.25 0.93 -14.42
C LEU A 104 1.16 2.14 -14.56
N ILE A 105 1.18 3.02 -13.56
CA ILE A 105 1.86 4.31 -13.68
C ILE A 105 3.37 4.14 -13.56
N HIS A 106 3.87 3.37 -12.58
CA HIS A 106 5.30 3.17 -12.39
C HIS A 106 5.99 2.54 -13.61
N PRO A 107 5.47 1.46 -14.25
CA PRO A 107 6.03 0.93 -15.49
C PRO A 107 6.08 1.97 -16.61
N LEU A 108 5.02 2.79 -16.75
CA LEU A 108 4.95 3.83 -17.77
C LEU A 108 5.99 4.93 -17.51
N VAL A 109 6.08 5.42 -16.28
CA VAL A 109 7.03 6.47 -15.87
C VAL A 109 8.47 5.99 -16.06
N ILE A 110 8.79 4.76 -15.66
CA ILE A 110 10.13 4.17 -15.84
C ILE A 110 10.45 3.98 -17.32
N ALA A 111 9.47 3.57 -18.14
CA ALA A 111 9.66 3.46 -19.59
C ALA A 111 9.94 4.83 -20.23
N LEU A 112 9.19 5.87 -19.84
CA LEU A 112 9.43 7.25 -20.29
C LEU A 112 10.80 7.77 -19.82
N LEU A 113 11.19 7.49 -18.59
CA LEU A 113 12.51 7.84 -18.05
C LEU A 113 13.64 7.19 -18.86
N ARG A 114 13.49 5.90 -19.18
CA ARG A 114 14.44 5.16 -20.03
C ARG A 114 14.52 5.77 -21.43
N LEU A 115 13.38 6.14 -22.02
CA LEU A 115 13.32 6.78 -23.33
C LEU A 115 14.04 8.14 -23.31
N LEU A 116 13.79 8.95 -22.28
CA LEU A 116 14.38 10.28 -22.12
C LEU A 116 15.91 10.21 -21.92
N LEU A 117 16.36 9.32 -21.04
CA LEU A 117 17.78 9.17 -20.72
C LEU A 117 18.55 8.34 -21.75
N ARG A 118 17.85 7.65 -22.66
CA ARG A 118 18.39 6.69 -23.64
C ARG A 118 19.26 5.59 -23.03
N LYS A 119 19.12 5.35 -21.72
CA LYS A 119 19.82 4.34 -20.95
C LYS A 119 18.99 3.95 -19.74
N ASP A 120 19.32 2.80 -19.15
CA ASP A 120 18.71 2.42 -17.88
C ASP A 120 19.17 3.33 -16.74
N ALA A 121 18.20 3.94 -16.07
CA ALA A 121 18.43 4.72 -14.87
C ALA A 121 18.90 3.81 -13.72
N SER A 122 19.75 4.36 -12.84
CA SER A 122 20.12 3.68 -11.59
C SER A 122 18.89 3.49 -10.71
N ILE A 123 18.97 2.52 -9.78
CA ILE A 123 17.88 2.22 -8.85
C ILE A 123 17.49 3.48 -8.05
N TYR A 124 18.47 4.25 -7.59
CA TYR A 124 18.23 5.50 -6.86
C TYR A 124 17.45 6.54 -7.67
N ILE A 125 17.75 6.68 -8.96
CA ILE A 125 17.03 7.62 -9.84
C ILE A 125 15.61 7.13 -10.07
N LYS A 126 15.41 5.83 -10.31
CA LYS A 126 14.06 5.26 -10.48
C LYS A 126 13.20 5.52 -9.25
N GLN A 127 13.74 5.23 -8.07
CA GLN A 127 13.06 5.45 -6.79
C GLN A 127 12.74 6.93 -6.54
N ALA A 128 13.68 7.84 -6.81
CA ALA A 128 13.42 9.27 -6.68
C ALA A 128 12.31 9.74 -7.63
N VAL A 129 12.29 9.23 -8.86
CA VAL A 129 11.28 9.58 -9.87
C VAL A 129 9.91 9.03 -9.50
N THR A 130 9.81 7.80 -9.01
CA THR A 130 8.53 7.21 -8.56
C THR A 130 7.99 7.96 -7.33
N ILE A 131 8.83 8.27 -6.34
CA ILE A 131 8.42 9.09 -5.18
C ILE A 131 7.89 10.46 -5.64
N ALA A 132 8.58 11.11 -6.57
CA ALA A 132 8.17 12.41 -7.09
C ALA A 132 6.83 12.32 -7.84
N PHE A 133 6.65 11.30 -8.68
CA PHE A 133 5.41 11.07 -9.42
C PHE A 133 4.24 10.75 -8.48
N ASP A 134 4.45 9.86 -7.51
CA ASP A 134 3.42 9.49 -6.53
C ASP A 134 3.02 10.69 -5.69
N THR A 135 3.97 11.53 -5.29
CA THR A 135 3.69 12.80 -4.59
C THR A 135 2.80 13.71 -5.43
N VAL A 136 3.12 13.91 -6.71
CA VAL A 136 2.33 14.73 -7.63
C VAL A 136 0.94 14.15 -7.84
N LEU A 137 0.83 12.84 -8.03
CA LEU A 137 -0.44 12.16 -8.26
C LEU A 137 -1.33 12.19 -7.03
N LEU A 138 -0.79 11.89 -5.86
CA LEU A 138 -1.53 11.99 -4.59
C LEU A 138 -2.06 13.40 -4.36
N TYR A 139 -1.27 14.42 -4.67
CA TYR A 139 -1.70 15.81 -4.59
C TYR A 139 -2.82 16.12 -5.60
N ILE A 140 -2.68 15.73 -6.87
CA ILE A 140 -3.74 15.94 -7.87
C ILE A 140 -5.02 15.21 -7.47
N VAL A 141 -4.91 13.96 -7.01
CA VAL A 141 -6.05 13.15 -6.58
C VAL A 141 -6.76 13.78 -5.37
N SER A 142 -6.02 14.40 -4.43
CA SER A 142 -6.65 15.11 -3.31
C SER A 142 -7.40 16.38 -3.73
N LEU A 143 -6.97 17.04 -4.80
CA LEU A 143 -7.72 18.17 -5.37
C LEU A 143 -9.02 17.72 -6.05
N LEU A 144 -9.04 16.51 -6.61
CA LEU A 144 -10.21 15.96 -7.32
C LEU A 144 -11.21 15.26 -6.39
N ILE A 145 -10.74 14.72 -5.27
CA ILE A 145 -11.55 13.94 -4.32
C ILE A 145 -11.51 14.63 -2.96
N PRO A 146 -12.51 15.48 -2.63
CA PRO A 146 -12.56 16.27 -1.39
C PRO A 146 -12.55 15.43 -0.11
N ALA A 147 -12.88 14.14 -0.22
CA ALA A 147 -12.87 13.20 0.90
C ALA A 147 -11.46 12.72 1.28
N ILE A 148 -10.42 13.07 0.52
CA ILE A 148 -9.04 12.69 0.82
C ILE A 148 -8.37 13.81 1.63
N PRO A 149 -8.06 13.58 2.91
CA PRO A 149 -7.49 14.58 3.82
C PRO A 149 -5.99 14.83 3.56
N ILE A 150 -5.67 15.33 2.37
CA ILE A 150 -4.31 15.73 1.99
C ILE A 150 -4.32 17.24 1.76
N GLY A 151 -3.83 17.97 2.77
CA GLY A 151 -3.84 19.44 2.79
C GLY A 151 -2.80 20.12 1.89
N GLY A 152 -1.90 19.36 1.25
CA GLY A 152 -0.80 19.95 0.49
C GLY A 152 0.26 18.95 0.00
N TRP A 153 1.31 19.52 -0.61
CA TRP A 153 2.45 18.79 -1.16
C TRP A 153 3.22 18.01 -0.10
N LEU A 154 3.40 18.58 1.09
CA LEU A 154 4.13 17.94 2.18
C LEU A 154 3.41 16.66 2.63
N GLN A 155 2.09 16.73 2.84
CA GLN A 155 1.27 15.58 3.18
C GLN A 155 1.36 14.49 2.11
N SER A 156 1.26 14.88 0.84
CA SER A 156 1.38 13.96 -0.30
C SER A 156 2.73 13.25 -0.33
N LEU A 157 3.82 13.98 -0.05
CA LEU A 157 5.17 13.44 0.01
C LEU A 157 5.33 12.44 1.17
N PHE A 158 4.81 12.76 2.35
CA PHE A 158 4.87 11.87 3.51
C PHE A 158 4.13 10.54 3.24
N ILE A 159 2.98 10.61 2.58
CA ILE A 159 2.23 9.42 2.17
C ILE A 159 3.03 8.62 1.14
N ALA A 160 3.55 9.26 0.08
CA ALA A 160 4.37 8.59 -0.93
C ALA A 160 5.60 7.90 -0.33
N LEU A 161 6.34 8.61 0.55
CA LEU A 161 7.50 8.06 1.24
C LEU A 161 7.14 6.87 2.12
N PHE A 162 5.98 6.88 2.78
CA PHE A 162 5.53 5.77 3.61
C PHE A 162 5.30 4.50 2.78
N PHE A 163 4.65 4.60 1.62
CA PHE A 163 4.42 3.44 0.76
C PHE A 163 5.74 2.89 0.19
N HIS A 164 6.64 3.76 -0.26
CA HIS A 164 7.96 3.32 -0.69
C HIS A 164 8.77 2.71 0.46
N LEU A 165 8.62 3.20 1.70
CA LEU A 165 9.26 2.57 2.86
C LEU A 165 8.74 1.14 3.08
N ILE A 166 7.42 0.93 3.00
CA ILE A 166 6.84 -0.42 3.08
C ILE A 166 7.39 -1.29 1.95
N GLU A 167 7.40 -0.78 0.71
CA GLU A 167 7.92 -1.48 -0.46
C GLU A 167 9.38 -1.91 -0.24
N TRP A 168 10.24 -1.00 0.23
CA TRP A 168 11.64 -1.30 0.51
C TRP A 168 11.83 -2.32 1.63
N ILE A 169 11.00 -2.27 2.67
CA ILE A 169 11.00 -3.30 3.73
C ILE A 169 10.64 -4.66 3.11
N LEU A 170 9.61 -4.73 2.27
CA LEU A 170 9.18 -5.97 1.61
C LEU A 170 10.26 -6.52 0.67
N ILE A 171 10.87 -5.67 -0.16
CA ILE A 171 11.99 -6.04 -1.04
C ILE A 171 13.19 -6.50 -0.23
N GLY A 172 13.50 -5.82 0.88
CA GLY A 172 14.58 -6.18 1.79
C GLY A 172 14.38 -7.57 2.40
N VAL A 173 13.18 -7.84 2.93
CA VAL A 173 12.81 -9.16 3.47
C VAL A 173 12.89 -10.23 2.38
N GLN A 174 12.36 -9.97 1.18
CA GLN A 174 12.44 -10.90 0.06
C GLN A 174 13.88 -11.23 -0.31
N THR A 175 14.75 -10.23 -0.41
CA THR A 175 16.16 -10.39 -0.74
C THR A 175 16.88 -11.23 0.31
N TRP A 176 16.62 -10.97 1.59
CA TRP A 176 17.18 -11.72 2.71
C TRP A 176 16.76 -13.21 2.70
N VAL A 177 15.48 -13.48 2.45
CA VAL A 177 14.97 -14.86 2.31
C VAL A 177 15.63 -15.57 1.13
N GLN A 178 15.78 -14.90 -0.01
CA GLN A 178 16.41 -15.47 -1.20
C GLN A 178 17.89 -15.77 -0.97
N GLN A 179 18.64 -14.88 -0.31
CA GLN A 179 20.04 -15.11 0.06
C GLN A 179 20.18 -16.35 0.95
N ARG A 180 19.31 -16.52 1.96
CA ARG A 180 19.32 -17.70 2.82
C ARG A 180 19.03 -19.00 2.05
N LYS A 181 18.12 -18.96 1.08
CA LYS A 181 17.83 -20.13 0.23
C LYS A 181 19.04 -20.52 -0.63
N ARG A 182 19.74 -19.54 -1.21
CA ARG A 182 20.96 -19.78 -2.02
C ARG A 182 22.09 -20.35 -1.19
N ALA A 183 22.38 -19.76 -0.02
CA ALA A 183 23.41 -20.25 0.88
C ALA A 183 23.17 -21.70 1.33
N ARG A 184 21.91 -22.09 1.57
CA ARG A 184 21.55 -23.48 1.90
C ARG A 184 21.78 -24.44 0.74
N ALA A 185 21.47 -24.02 -0.48
CA ALA A 185 21.69 -24.84 -1.68
C ALA A 185 23.19 -25.05 -1.95
N GLU A 186 24.01 -24.03 -1.74
CA GLU A 186 25.48 -24.12 -1.87
C GLU A 186 26.12 -24.99 -0.78
N SER A 187 25.56 -25.03 0.43
CA SER A 187 26.04 -25.91 1.51
C SER A 187 25.63 -27.39 1.38
N ALA A 188 24.73 -27.71 0.45
CA ALA A 188 24.14 -29.04 0.28
C ALA A 188 24.61 -29.76 -1.00
N GLY A 189 25.43 -29.10 -1.84
CA GLY A 189 26.10 -29.68 -3.01
C GLY A 189 27.58 -29.87 -2.76
#